data_AF-A0A8I1RIK7-F1
#
_entry.id   AF-A0A8I1RIK7-F1
#
_cell.length_a   1.000
_cell.length_b   1.000
_cell.length_c   1.000
_cell.angle_alpha   90.00
_cell.angle_beta   90.00
_cell.angle_gamma   90.00
#
_symmetry.space_group_name_H-M   'P 1'
#
loop_
_entity.id
_entity.type
_entity.pdbx_description
1 polymer ?
#
loop_
_entity_poly.entity_id
_entity_poly.type
_entity_poly.pdbx_seq_one_letter_code
_entity_poly.pdbx_strand_id
1 'polypeptide(L)'
;MKNSTTLKSAIAGMTALAAVALAAPASAGPITTGTWYTFSFAGTGSPLSLSPSIPTNPVSQAAPAPWTITLSGAANLTITDLETSGDYFTLYDNGVLLGTSDPGVPNATNACYIDISCALADSNYGKGTFLLGAGDHSITGIFEGVIGAGDGAFMIAAAPTPAPEPATLAIFGAGLIGAAAAMRRQKKA
;
A
#
# COMPACT_ATOMS: atom_id res chain seq x y z
N MET A 1 -57.11 -7.88 -62.39
CA MET A 1 -57.31 -7.86 -60.92
C MET A 1 -56.17 -7.03 -60.37
N LYS A 2 -56.38 -5.74 -60.04
CA LYS A 2 -56.79 -5.21 -58.72
C LYS A 2 -55.83 -5.67 -57.61
N ASN A 3 -55.24 -4.88 -56.71
CA ASN A 3 -55.31 -3.45 -56.37
C ASN A 3 -54.24 -3.18 -55.29
N SER A 4 -53.77 -1.94 -55.22
CA SER A 4 -53.58 -1.15 -53.99
C SER A 4 -52.66 -1.63 -52.86
N THR A 5 -51.53 -0.91 -52.76
CA THR A 5 -50.98 -0.26 -51.56
C THR A 5 -51.80 -0.38 -50.26
N THR A 6 -51.15 -0.76 -49.16
CA THR A 6 -51.47 -0.21 -47.82
C THR A 6 -50.25 -0.25 -46.91
N LEU A 7 -49.82 0.96 -46.56
CA LEU A 7 -48.88 1.30 -45.50
C LEU A 7 -49.48 0.87 -44.14
N LYS A 8 -48.72 0.21 -43.29
CA LYS A 8 -48.99 0.15 -41.85
C LYS A 8 -47.74 0.57 -41.10
N SER A 9 -47.64 1.87 -40.82
CA SER A 9 -46.80 2.40 -39.76
C SER A 9 -47.21 1.74 -38.45
N ALA A 10 -46.26 1.13 -37.75
CA ALA A 10 -46.41 0.74 -36.37
C ALA A 10 -45.19 1.23 -35.58
N ILE A 11 -45.52 2.10 -34.64
CA ILE A 11 -44.69 2.79 -33.67
C ILE A 11 -43.86 1.80 -32.86
N ALA A 12 -42.56 2.07 -32.72
CA ALA A 12 -41.76 1.59 -31.58
C ALA A 12 -40.74 2.67 -31.21
N GLY A 13 -41.23 3.72 -30.55
CA GLY A 13 -40.38 4.64 -29.81
C GLY A 13 -39.74 3.87 -28.66
N MET A 14 -38.49 3.46 -28.83
CA MET A 14 -37.69 2.86 -27.76
C MET A 14 -37.27 3.98 -26.82
N THR A 15 -38.00 4.16 -25.73
CA THR A 15 -37.58 4.99 -24.60
C THR A 15 -36.29 4.40 -24.03
N ALA A 16 -35.17 5.08 -24.27
CA ALA A 16 -33.92 4.80 -23.58
C ALA A 16 -34.13 5.10 -22.09
N LEU A 17 -34.29 4.03 -21.29
CA LEU A 17 -34.29 4.13 -19.85
C LEU A 17 -32.82 4.38 -19.43
N ALA A 18 -32.47 5.63 -19.18
CA ALA A 18 -31.17 5.97 -18.62
C ALA A 18 -31.09 5.38 -17.22
N ALA A 19 -30.33 4.28 -17.07
CA ALA A 19 -29.98 3.75 -15.77
C ALA A 19 -29.06 4.77 -15.08
N VAL A 20 -29.63 5.58 -14.19
CA VAL A 20 -28.84 6.39 -13.27
C VAL A 20 -28.23 5.43 -12.26
N ALA A 21 -26.97 5.04 -12.50
CA ALA A 21 -26.18 4.36 -11.50
C ALA A 21 -26.01 5.32 -10.31
N LEU A 22 -26.65 5.01 -9.18
CA LEU A 22 -26.39 5.67 -7.91
C LEU A 22 -24.95 5.29 -7.51
N ALA A 23 -23.98 6.14 -7.87
CA ALA A 23 -22.64 6.04 -7.33
C ALA A 23 -22.74 6.31 -5.82
N ALA A 24 -22.46 5.31 -4.99
CA ALA A 24 -22.27 5.53 -3.56
C ALA A 24 -21.19 6.62 -3.39
N PRO A 25 -21.35 7.56 -2.43
CA PRO A 25 -20.31 8.55 -2.17
C PRO A 25 -19.02 7.78 -1.84
N ALA A 26 -17.95 8.07 -2.58
CA ALA A 26 -16.63 7.56 -2.23
C ALA A 26 -16.26 8.10 -0.84
N SER A 27 -16.30 7.25 0.17
CA SER A 27 -15.85 7.61 1.51
C SER A 27 -14.34 7.43 1.53
N ALA A 28 -13.61 8.52 1.33
CA ALA A 28 -12.18 8.54 1.58
C ALA A 28 -11.93 8.76 3.08
N GLY A 29 -11.13 7.90 3.68
CA GLY A 29 -10.70 8.04 5.06
C GLY A 29 -9.40 8.84 5.14
N PRO A 30 -9.37 10.07 5.70
CA PRO A 30 -8.12 10.73 5.98
C PRO A 30 -7.35 9.91 7.03
N ILE A 31 -6.08 9.64 6.76
CA ILE A 31 -5.19 8.92 7.66
C ILE A 31 -4.01 9.79 8.11
N THR A 32 -3.30 9.34 9.13
CA THR A 32 -2.17 10.04 9.72
C THR A 32 -0.92 9.17 9.73
N THR A 33 0.26 9.80 9.68
CA THR A 33 1.51 9.07 9.77
C THR A 33 1.74 8.47 11.17
N GLY A 34 2.47 7.37 11.25
CA GLY A 34 2.82 6.71 12.51
C GLY A 34 1.65 5.96 13.18
N THR A 35 0.52 5.84 12.49
CA THR A 35 -0.68 5.15 12.97
C THR A 35 -0.91 3.90 12.15
N TRP A 36 -1.17 2.77 12.82
CA TRP A 36 -1.62 1.55 12.16
C TRP A 36 -3.09 1.64 11.79
N TYR A 37 -3.42 1.18 10.59
CA TYR A 37 -4.77 1.07 10.07
C TYR A 37 -5.06 -0.37 9.67
N THR A 38 -6.33 -0.77 9.77
CA THR A 38 -6.80 -2.11 9.44
C THR A 38 -7.69 -2.09 8.20
N PHE A 39 -7.66 -3.17 7.43
CA PHE A 39 -8.47 -3.38 6.25
C PHE A 39 -8.92 -4.83 6.16
N SER A 40 -10.01 -5.06 5.45
CA SER A 40 -10.54 -6.39 5.16
C SER A 40 -10.55 -6.64 3.65
N PHE A 41 -10.59 -7.91 3.29
CA PHE A 41 -10.72 -8.39 1.92
C PHE A 41 -11.61 -9.63 1.87
N ALA A 42 -12.22 -9.89 0.72
CA ALA A 42 -13.19 -10.97 0.57
C ALA A 42 -12.62 -12.16 -0.20
N GLY A 43 -12.11 -11.93 -1.41
CA GLY A 43 -11.56 -12.98 -2.25
C GLY A 43 -10.63 -12.40 -3.30
N THR A 44 -9.87 -13.25 -3.99
CA THR A 44 -8.86 -12.81 -4.96
C THR A 44 -9.44 -11.81 -5.96
N GLY A 45 -8.75 -10.69 -6.18
CA GLY A 45 -9.19 -9.58 -7.01
C GLY A 45 -10.15 -8.60 -6.33
N SER A 46 -10.55 -8.84 -5.06
CA SER A 46 -11.39 -7.90 -4.32
C SER A 46 -10.58 -6.67 -3.85
N PRO A 47 -11.22 -5.48 -3.82
CA PRO A 47 -10.58 -4.31 -3.26
C PRO A 47 -10.43 -4.45 -1.75
N LEU A 48 -9.35 -3.86 -1.22
CA LEU A 48 -9.20 -3.68 0.21
C LEU A 48 -10.28 -2.71 0.69
N SER A 49 -10.92 -3.04 1.81
CA SER A 49 -12.06 -2.30 2.33
C SER A 49 -11.96 -2.11 3.83
N LEU A 50 -12.92 -1.39 4.42
CA LEU A 50 -12.97 -1.17 5.85
C LEU A 50 -13.06 -2.53 6.58
N SER A 51 -12.16 -2.78 7.54
CA SER A 51 -12.33 -3.91 8.45
C SER A 51 -13.15 -3.52 9.68
N PRO A 52 -14.10 -4.37 10.12
CA PRO A 52 -14.73 -4.22 11.43
C PRO A 52 -13.84 -4.74 12.58
N SER A 53 -12.81 -5.53 12.27
CA SER A 53 -11.85 -6.08 13.23
C SER A 53 -10.79 -5.04 13.55
N ILE A 54 -10.49 -4.83 14.83
CA ILE A 54 -9.40 -3.94 15.27
C ILE A 54 -8.23 -4.79 15.78
N PRO A 55 -7.23 -5.04 14.93
CA PRO A 55 -5.95 -5.64 15.31
C PRO A 55 -5.30 -5.00 16.53
N THR A 56 -4.49 -5.82 17.22
CA THR A 56 -3.82 -5.45 18.46
C THR A 56 -2.31 -5.63 18.34
N ASN A 57 -1.56 -5.03 19.27
CA ASN A 57 -0.09 -5.09 19.34
C ASN A 57 0.65 -4.75 18.03
N PRO A 58 0.68 -3.46 17.62
CA PRO A 58 -0.04 -2.33 18.22
C PRO A 58 -1.52 -2.26 17.82
N VAL A 59 -2.29 -1.42 18.52
CA VAL A 59 -3.70 -1.17 18.17
C VAL A 59 -3.77 -0.42 16.84
N SER A 60 -4.62 -0.90 15.91
CA SER A 60 -4.92 -0.22 14.66
C SER A 60 -6.19 0.65 14.74
N GLN A 61 -6.39 1.53 13.76
CA GLN A 61 -7.61 2.29 13.55
C GLN A 61 -8.33 1.85 12.27
N ALA A 62 -9.65 1.95 12.25
CA ALA A 62 -10.44 1.69 11.04
C ALA A 62 -10.60 2.98 10.22
N ALA A 63 -10.34 2.91 8.91
CA ALA A 63 -10.58 4.00 7.97
C ALA A 63 -11.02 3.43 6.62
N PRO A 64 -12.03 4.01 5.94
CA PRO A 64 -12.49 3.52 4.65
C PRO A 64 -11.47 3.85 3.54
N ALA A 65 -11.29 2.92 2.61
CA ALA A 65 -10.52 3.14 1.39
C ALA A 65 -11.35 3.98 0.37
N PRO A 66 -10.72 4.86 -0.44
CA PRO A 66 -9.28 5.10 -0.51
C PRO A 66 -8.77 5.86 0.73
N TRP A 67 -7.56 5.52 1.17
CA TRP A 67 -6.92 6.19 2.30
C TRP A 67 -6.13 7.39 1.82
N THR A 68 -6.46 8.58 2.33
CA THR A 68 -5.85 9.83 1.86
C THR A 68 -4.90 10.42 2.89
N ILE A 69 -3.75 10.90 2.43
CA ILE A 69 -2.74 11.53 3.29
C ILE A 69 -1.90 12.54 2.51
N THR A 70 -1.53 13.63 3.16
CA THR A 70 -0.54 14.58 2.65
C THR A 70 0.78 14.40 3.41
N LEU A 71 1.85 14.12 2.68
CA LEU A 71 3.19 13.89 3.24
C LEU A 71 4.09 15.11 3.01
N SER A 72 4.74 15.57 4.07
CA SER A 72 5.71 16.68 4.01
C SER A 72 7.11 16.24 3.54
N GLY A 73 7.35 14.94 3.46
CA GLY A 73 8.62 14.31 3.08
C GLY A 73 8.39 12.85 2.71
N ALA A 74 9.45 12.15 2.32
CA ALA A 74 9.33 10.74 1.96
C ALA A 74 8.87 9.88 3.15
N ALA A 75 8.01 8.90 2.88
CA ALA A 75 7.47 7.98 3.87
C ALA A 75 7.50 6.54 3.36
N ASN A 76 7.51 5.58 4.27
CA ASN A 76 7.34 4.17 3.95
C ASN A 76 5.92 3.73 4.31
N LEU A 77 5.20 3.18 3.34
CA LEU A 77 3.99 2.40 3.56
C LEU A 77 4.40 0.96 3.84
N THR A 78 4.16 0.50 5.07
CA THR A 78 4.33 -0.90 5.48
C THR A 78 2.98 -1.58 5.53
N ILE A 79 2.86 -2.79 5.00
CA ILE A 79 1.64 -3.61 5.00
C ILE A 79 1.96 -5.04 5.43
N THR A 80 1.02 -5.69 6.11
CA THR A 80 1.06 -7.11 6.46
C THR A 80 -0.33 -7.73 6.36
N ASP A 81 -0.40 -9.01 5.99
CA ASP A 81 -1.59 -9.82 6.22
C ASP A 81 -1.76 -10.13 7.72
N LEU A 82 -2.97 -10.54 8.09
CA LEU A 82 -3.33 -11.01 9.41
C LEU A 82 -4.22 -12.26 9.28
N GLU A 83 -4.53 -12.86 10.43
CA GLU A 83 -5.26 -14.12 10.57
C GLU A 83 -4.46 -15.33 10.09
N THR A 84 -4.71 -15.79 8.86
CA THR A 84 -4.07 -16.97 8.28
C THR A 84 -2.93 -16.53 7.37
N SER A 85 -1.75 -17.11 7.55
CA SER A 85 -0.56 -16.65 6.85
C SER A 85 -0.61 -16.94 5.35
N GLY A 86 -0.18 -15.97 4.54
CA GLY A 86 0.14 -16.15 3.12
C GLY A 86 -0.75 -15.38 2.15
N ASP A 87 -1.36 -14.31 2.64
CA ASP A 87 -2.12 -13.35 1.85
C ASP A 87 -1.22 -12.19 1.41
N TYR A 88 -1.48 -11.64 0.22
CA TYR A 88 -0.71 -10.52 -0.31
C TYR A 88 -1.54 -9.60 -1.17
N PHE A 89 -0.99 -8.40 -1.37
CA PHE A 89 -1.75 -7.25 -1.82
C PHE A 89 -0.97 -6.48 -2.87
N THR A 90 -1.66 -6.11 -3.95
CA THR A 90 -1.17 -5.11 -4.90
C THR A 90 -1.69 -3.75 -4.47
N LEU A 91 -0.79 -2.78 -4.29
CA LEU A 91 -1.12 -1.42 -3.84
C LEU A 91 -0.99 -0.41 -4.98
N TYR A 92 -1.84 0.62 -4.91
CA TYR A 92 -1.86 1.73 -5.85
C TYR A 92 -1.84 3.05 -5.08
N ASP A 93 -1.15 4.05 -5.65
CA ASP A 93 -1.16 5.43 -5.18
C ASP A 93 -1.69 6.33 -6.29
N ASN A 94 -2.77 7.04 -6.03
CA ASN A 94 -3.46 7.88 -7.02
C ASN A 94 -3.82 7.12 -8.31
N GLY A 95 -4.11 5.81 -8.18
CA GLY A 95 -4.41 4.91 -9.29
C GLY A 95 -3.19 4.38 -10.06
N VAL A 96 -1.97 4.76 -9.67
CA VAL A 96 -0.71 4.25 -10.25
C VAL A 96 -0.21 3.08 -9.41
N LEU A 97 0.25 2.00 -10.05
CA LEU A 97 0.81 0.84 -9.36
C LEU A 97 2.01 1.26 -8.48
N LEU A 98 1.90 0.98 -7.19
CA LEU A 98 2.99 1.17 -6.22
C LEU A 98 3.85 -0.10 -6.10
N GLY A 99 3.21 -1.27 -6.10
CA GLY A 99 3.86 -2.57 -6.07
C GLY A 99 2.98 -3.66 -5.47
N THR A 100 3.53 -4.87 -5.34
CA THR A 100 2.86 -6.04 -4.74
C THR A 100 3.67 -6.51 -3.55
N SER A 101 3.02 -6.82 -2.43
CA SER A 101 3.69 -7.35 -1.23
C SER A 101 4.17 -8.78 -1.44
N ASP A 102 5.11 -9.23 -0.60
CA ASP A 102 5.53 -10.63 -0.60
C ASP A 102 4.35 -11.54 -0.18
N PRO A 103 4.16 -12.69 -0.85
CA PRO A 103 3.07 -13.62 -0.58
C PRO A 103 3.19 -14.40 0.73
N GLY A 104 4.34 -14.43 1.41
CA GLY A 104 4.53 -15.34 2.54
C GLY A 104 4.37 -16.81 2.15
N VAL A 105 3.92 -17.65 3.09
CA VAL A 105 3.66 -19.08 2.88
C VAL A 105 2.18 -19.38 3.13
N PRO A 106 1.40 -19.69 2.07
CA PRO A 106 -0.03 -19.96 2.20
C PRO A 106 -0.37 -21.07 3.19
N ASN A 107 -1.27 -20.76 4.13
CA ASN A 107 -1.80 -21.68 5.15
C ASN A 107 -0.74 -22.35 6.04
N ALA A 108 0.45 -21.76 6.17
CA ALA A 108 1.51 -22.32 7.02
C ALA A 108 1.18 -22.22 8.52
N THR A 109 0.53 -21.13 8.94
CA THR A 109 0.21 -20.87 10.35
C THR A 109 -0.96 -19.88 10.50
N ASN A 110 -1.57 -19.86 11.68
CA ASN A 110 -2.50 -18.84 12.15
C ASN A 110 -2.13 -18.30 13.55
N ALA A 111 -0.87 -18.52 13.96
CA ALA A 111 -0.43 -18.28 15.34
C ALA A 111 -0.45 -16.81 15.75
N CYS A 112 -0.22 -15.88 14.81
CA CYS A 112 -0.25 -14.45 15.10
C CYS A 112 -1.68 -13.91 15.14
N TYR A 113 -2.62 -14.55 14.45
CA TYR A 113 -4.00 -14.08 14.30
C TYR A 113 -4.03 -12.58 13.96
N ILE A 114 -4.58 -11.71 14.82
CA ILE A 114 -4.65 -10.26 14.62
C ILE A 114 -3.53 -9.47 15.33
N ASP A 115 -2.44 -10.11 15.76
CA ASP A 115 -1.27 -9.47 16.35
C ASP A 115 -0.31 -8.98 15.25
N ILE A 116 -0.27 -7.66 15.04
CA ILE A 116 0.48 -7.02 13.95
C ILE A 116 1.99 -7.26 14.13
N SER A 117 2.52 -7.11 15.34
CA SER A 117 3.95 -7.24 15.60
C SER A 117 4.43 -8.67 15.38
N CYS A 118 3.61 -9.66 15.77
CA CYS A 118 3.86 -11.06 15.49
C CYS A 118 3.91 -11.32 13.97
N ALA A 119 2.90 -10.87 13.22
CA ALA A 119 2.83 -11.10 11.77
C ALA A 119 4.00 -10.43 11.01
N LEU A 120 4.43 -9.25 11.45
CA LEU A 120 5.61 -8.59 10.87
C LEU A 120 6.91 -9.35 11.15
N ALA A 121 7.01 -10.06 12.27
CA ALA A 121 8.19 -10.82 12.67
C ALA A 121 8.24 -12.24 12.07
N ASP A 122 7.11 -12.81 11.67
CA ASP A 122 7.01 -14.17 11.11
C ASP A 122 7.09 -14.15 9.57
N SER A 123 8.02 -14.90 8.97
CA SER A 123 8.21 -14.96 7.52
C SER A 123 7.08 -15.65 6.75
N ASN A 124 6.18 -16.36 7.42
CA ASN A 124 5.04 -17.01 6.77
C ASN A 124 3.95 -16.01 6.38
N TYR A 125 3.86 -14.87 7.09
CA TYR A 125 2.87 -13.82 6.85
C TYR A 125 3.35 -12.91 5.70
N GLY A 126 2.47 -12.62 4.74
CA GLY A 126 2.76 -11.75 3.62
C GLY A 126 2.93 -10.30 4.06
N LYS A 127 3.97 -9.62 3.55
CA LYS A 127 4.32 -8.25 3.97
C LYS A 127 5.06 -7.47 2.90
N GLY A 128 5.00 -6.14 2.99
CA GLY A 128 5.64 -5.26 2.03
C GLY A 128 5.99 -3.90 2.61
N THR A 129 6.97 -3.23 2.01
CA THR A 129 7.31 -1.84 2.33
C THR A 129 7.56 -1.07 1.04
N PHE A 130 6.85 0.05 0.87
CA PHE A 130 6.89 0.85 -0.35
C PHE A 130 7.18 2.31 -0.03
N LEU A 131 8.06 2.93 -0.83
CA LEU A 131 8.42 4.33 -0.65
C LEU A 131 7.37 5.23 -1.29
N LEU A 132 6.86 6.18 -0.52
CA LEU A 132 6.02 7.29 -0.96
C LEU A 132 6.85 8.58 -0.96
N GLY A 133 6.63 9.41 -1.98
CA GLY A 133 7.21 10.75 -2.04
C GLY A 133 6.55 11.72 -1.05
N ALA A 134 6.94 12.99 -1.12
CA ALA A 134 6.14 14.06 -0.53
C ALA A 134 4.97 14.41 -1.47
N GLY A 135 3.87 14.90 -0.91
CA GLY A 135 2.69 15.30 -1.67
C GLY A 135 1.41 14.63 -1.19
N ASP A 136 0.36 14.74 -2.01
CA ASP A 136 -0.94 14.16 -1.74
C ASP A 136 -1.02 12.73 -2.30
N HIS A 137 -1.45 11.81 -1.44
CA HIS A 137 -1.56 10.39 -1.75
C HIS A 137 -2.99 9.91 -1.56
N SER A 138 -3.39 8.95 -2.39
CA SER A 138 -4.67 8.26 -2.32
C SER A 138 -4.42 6.77 -2.54
N ILE A 139 -4.33 6.05 -1.42
CA ILE A 139 -3.91 4.66 -1.40
C ILE A 139 -5.12 3.75 -1.55
N THR A 140 -5.02 2.79 -2.47
CA THR A 140 -5.94 1.66 -2.61
C THR A 140 -5.15 0.36 -2.73
N GLY A 141 -5.84 -0.77 -2.63
CA GLY A 141 -5.22 -2.06 -2.89
C GLY A 141 -6.21 -3.09 -3.39
N ILE A 142 -5.65 -4.16 -3.94
CA ILE A 142 -6.33 -5.38 -4.37
C ILE A 142 -5.71 -6.56 -3.65
N PHE A 143 -6.55 -7.45 -3.13
CA PHE A 143 -6.10 -8.73 -2.58
C PHE A 143 -5.80 -9.72 -3.70
N GLU A 144 -4.63 -10.34 -3.65
CA GLU A 144 -4.10 -11.24 -4.69
C GLU A 144 -3.90 -12.68 -4.19
N GLY A 145 -4.04 -12.92 -2.89
CA GLY A 145 -3.86 -14.24 -2.29
C GLY A 145 -4.97 -15.22 -2.62
N VAL A 146 -4.81 -16.46 -2.12
CA VAL A 146 -5.66 -17.61 -2.47
C VAL A 146 -6.34 -18.25 -1.27
N ILE A 147 -6.10 -17.75 -0.05
CA ILE A 147 -6.59 -18.36 1.19
C ILE A 147 -8.08 -18.08 1.39
N GLY A 148 -8.50 -16.84 1.14
CA GLY A 148 -9.90 -16.46 1.20
C GLY A 148 -10.09 -15.04 1.74
N ALA A 149 -11.18 -14.83 2.46
CA ALA A 149 -11.44 -13.57 3.16
C ALA A 149 -10.57 -13.48 4.41
N GLY A 150 -10.23 -12.27 4.79
CA GLY A 150 -9.42 -12.00 5.96
C GLY A 150 -9.22 -10.52 6.21
N ASP A 151 -8.33 -10.25 7.15
CA ASP A 151 -7.94 -8.91 7.56
C ASP A 151 -6.43 -8.68 7.32
N GLY A 152 -6.04 -7.42 7.27
CA GLY A 152 -4.65 -7.01 7.21
C GLY A 152 -4.46 -5.64 7.86
N ALA A 153 -3.19 -5.26 8.02
CA ALA A 153 -2.84 -3.98 8.62
C ALA A 153 -1.76 -3.26 7.84
N PHE A 154 -1.79 -1.93 7.87
CA PHE A 154 -0.77 -1.09 7.26
C PHE A 154 -0.48 0.15 8.10
N MET A 155 0.69 0.75 7.88
CA MET A 155 1.09 2.02 8.47
C MET A 155 1.92 2.81 7.45
N ILE A 156 1.72 4.12 7.42
CA ILE A 156 2.61 5.05 6.70
C ILE A 156 3.42 5.80 7.75
N ALA A 157 4.74 5.72 7.69
CA ALA A 157 5.64 6.42 8.62
C ALA A 157 6.78 7.10 7.86
N ALA A 158 7.32 8.18 8.42
CA ALA A 158 8.44 8.90 7.81
C ALA A 158 9.58 7.93 7.48
N ALA A 159 10.10 8.01 6.25
CA ALA A 159 11.24 7.20 5.85
C ALA A 159 12.47 7.64 6.66
N PRO A 160 13.31 6.71 7.14
CA PRO A 160 14.55 7.09 7.80
C PRO A 160 15.38 7.94 6.84
N THR A 161 15.74 9.15 7.26
CA THR A 161 16.69 9.95 6.49
C THR A 161 18.04 9.23 6.51
N PRO A 162 18.76 9.14 5.38
CA PRO A 162 20.13 8.66 5.41
C PRO A 162 20.87 9.47 6.47
N ALA A 163 21.44 8.78 7.46
CA ALA A 163 22.28 9.44 8.45
C ALA A 163 23.36 10.22 7.65
N PRO A 164 23.62 11.50 7.97
CA PRO A 164 24.70 12.23 7.33
C PRO A 164 25.96 11.37 7.41
N GLU A 165 26.54 11.03 6.26
CA GLU A 165 27.77 10.23 6.26
C GLU A 165 28.76 10.92 7.21
N PRO A 166 29.36 10.20 8.17
CA PRO A 166 30.17 10.84 9.18
C PRO A 166 31.27 11.63 8.47
N ALA A 167 31.30 12.96 8.65
CA ALA A 167 32.41 13.80 8.20
C ALA A 167 33.76 13.26 8.71
N THR A 168 33.72 12.40 9.73
CA THR A 168 34.81 11.55 10.21
C THR A 168 35.53 10.77 9.10
N LEU A 169 34.84 10.23 8.08
CA LEU A 169 35.49 9.55 6.94
C LEU A 169 36.27 10.53 6.07
N ALA A 170 35.70 11.70 5.81
CA ALA A 170 36.39 12.77 5.08
C ALA A 170 37.60 13.31 5.86
N ILE A 171 37.46 13.51 7.18
CA ILE A 171 38.55 13.96 8.07
C ILE A 171 39.62 12.88 8.22
N PHE A 172 39.25 11.61 8.35
CA PHE A 172 40.18 10.49 8.41
C PHE A 172 40.96 10.34 7.10
N GLY A 173 40.27 10.45 5.96
CA GLY A 173 40.90 10.48 4.64
C GLY A 173 41.86 11.67 4.48
N ALA A 174 41.43 12.88 4.86
CA ALA A 174 42.26 14.07 4.84
C ALA A 174 43.50 13.95 5.76
N GLY A 175 43.33 13.35 6.94
CA GLY A 175 44.41 13.08 7.90
C GLY A 175 45.47 12.13 7.34
N LEU A 176 45.05 11.04 6.69
CA LEU A 176 45.97 10.09 6.04
C LEU A 176 46.73 10.72 4.87
N ILE A 177 46.05 11.52 4.04
CA ILE A 177 46.69 12.25 2.95
C ILE A 177 47.71 13.25 3.50
N GLY A 178 47.35 13.99 4.56
CA GLY A 178 48.24 14.92 5.24
C GLY A 178 49.48 14.22 5.82
N ALA A 179 49.30 13.09 6.51
CA ALA A 179 50.39 12.30 7.07
C ALA A 179 51.33 11.73 5.98
N ALA A 180 50.77 11.19 4.90
CA ALA A 180 51.54 10.68 3.77
C ALA A 180 52.36 11.79 3.07
N ALA A 181 51.79 12.99 2.92
CA ALA A 181 52.49 14.14 2.36
C ALA A 181 53.65 14.60 3.27
N ALA A 182 53.44 14.64 4.59
CA ALA A 182 54.48 14.98 5.57
C ALA A 182 55.64 13.96 5.55
N MET A 183 55.33 12.66 5.52
CA MET A 183 56.33 11.59 5.44
C MET A 183 57.17 11.64 4.16
N ARG A 184 56.58 12.01 3.01
CA ARG A 184 57.30 12.16 1.74
C ARG A 184 58.28 13.33 1.75
N ARG A 185 57.97 14.42 2.47
CA ARG A 185 58.86 15.59 2.58
C ARG A 185 60.10 15.27 3.41
N GLN A 186 59.97 14.45 4.44
CA GLN A 186 61.09 14.07 5.31
C GLN A 186 62.12 13.15 4.64
N LYS A 187 61.75 12.40 3.59
CA LYS A 187 62.69 11.57 2.83
C LYS A 187 63.51 12.34 1.78
N LYS A 188 63.19 13.61 1.53
CA LYS A 188 63.89 14.46 0.53
C LYS A 188 64.85 15.48 1.16
N ALA A 189 64.91 15.56 2.50
CA ALA A 189 65.88 16.34 3.25
C ALA A 189 66.95 15.39 3.81
#